data_AF-A0A0M0BYD0-F1
#
_entry.id   AF-A0A0M0BYD0-F1
#
_cell.length_a   1.000
_cell.length_b   1.000
_cell.length_c   1.000
_cell.angle_alpha   90.00
_cell.angle_beta   90.00
_cell.angle_gamma   90.00
#
_symmetry.space_group_name_H-M   'P 1'
#
loop_
_entity.id
_entity.type
_entity.pdbx_description
1 polymer ?
#
loop_
_entity_poly.entity_id
_entity_poly.type
_entity_poly.pdbx_seq_one_letter_code
_entity_poly.pdbx_strand_id
1 'polypeptide(L)' 'MEYHKTKSLLHVKNLLGHKDIRNTELYIVLEGREFTFEEDDFHTSIAQNTKEACRLIESGFKFVTGEYDDGGKIFQKRK' A
#
# COMPACT_ATOMS: atom_id res chain seq x y z
N MET A 1 -2.42 0.16 11.73
CA MET A 1 -2.79 0.17 13.17
C MET A 1 -1.78 -0.61 14.01
N GLU A 2 -1.62 -0.34 15.32
CA GLU A 2 -0.79 -1.16 16.25
C GLU A 2 -1.21 -2.64 16.26
N TYR A 3 -2.48 -2.90 15.94
CA TYR A 3 -3.00 -4.24 15.68
C TYR A 3 -2.24 -4.97 14.56
N HIS A 4 -1.85 -4.29 13.47
CA HIS A 4 -1.14 -4.93 12.36
C HIS A 4 0.29 -5.36 12.74
N LYS A 5 0.91 -4.63 13.68
CA LYS A 5 2.27 -4.92 14.17
C LYS A 5 2.29 -6.00 15.25
N THR A 6 1.34 -5.93 16.19
CA THR A 6 1.34 -6.79 17.38
C THR A 6 0.35 -7.96 17.30
N LYS A 7 -0.65 -7.88 16.42
CA LYS A 7 -1.78 -8.81 16.27
C LYS A 7 -2.50 -9.14 17.59
N SER A 8 -2.41 -8.24 18.58
CA SER A 8 -2.96 -8.45 19.91
C SER A 8 -4.13 -7.51 20.20
N LEU A 9 -5.33 -8.06 20.31
CA LEU A 9 -6.55 -7.32 20.67
C LEU A 9 -6.45 -6.64 22.04
N LEU A 10 -5.87 -7.32 23.03
CA LEU A 10 -5.71 -6.78 24.39
C LEU A 10 -4.74 -5.60 24.43
N HIS A 11 -3.65 -5.68 23.66
CA HIS A 11 -2.69 -4.59 23.55
C HIS A 11 -3.35 -3.34 22.95
N VAL A 12 -4.09 -3.52 21.87
CA VAL A 12 -4.81 -2.43 21.19
C VAL A 12 -5.94 -1.87 22.05
N LYS A 13 -6.67 -2.73 22.78
CA LYS A 13 -7.68 -2.31 23.75
C LYS A 13 -7.08 -1.40 24.83
N ASN A 14 -5.94 -1.79 25.40
CA ASN A 14 -5.24 -1.01 26.42
C ASN A 14 -4.70 0.30 25.85
N LEU A 15 -4.14 0.28 24.63
CA LEU A 15 -3.63 1.46 23.94
C LEU A 15 -4.73 2.48 23.63
N LEU A 16 -5.88 2.02 23.11
CA LEU A 16 -7.02 2.87 22.76
C LEU A 16 -7.89 3.25 23.97
N GLY A 17 -7.62 2.67 25.15
CA GLY A 17 -8.42 2.92 26.36
C GLY A 17 -9.85 2.40 26.28
N HIS A 18 -10.11 1.41 25.43
CA HIS A 18 -11.45 0.85 25.26
C HIS A 18 -11.86 0.05 26.50
N LYS A 19 -12.98 0.44 27.13
CA LYS A 19 -13.54 -0.29 28.29
C LYS A 19 -14.03 -1.69 27.90
N ASP A 20 -14.74 -1.79 26.78
CA ASP A 20 -15.26 -3.03 26.21
C ASP A 20 -14.37 -3.52 25.06
N ILE A 21 -14.12 -4.83 25.01
CA ILE A 21 -13.33 -5.43 23.94
C ILE A 21 -14.06 -5.39 22.59
N ARG A 22 -15.39 -5.41 22.59
CA ARG A 22 -16.24 -5.34 21.39
C ARG A 22 -16.03 -4.05 20.61
N ASN A 23 -15.73 -2.95 21.30
CA ASN A 23 -15.41 -1.67 20.66
C ASN A 23 -14.09 -1.76 19.89
N THR A 24 -13.14 -2.55 20.39
CA THR A 24 -11.84 -2.78 19.73
C THR A 24 -12.02 -3.66 18.50
N GLU A 25 -12.86 -4.69 18.59
CA GLU A 25 -13.22 -5.54 17.44
C GLU A 25 -13.92 -4.74 16.35
N LEU A 26 -14.91 -3.92 16.73
CA LEU A 26 -15.61 -3.03 15.80
C LEU A 26 -14.63 -2.06 15.12
N TYR A 27 -13.73 -1.46 15.89
CA TYR A 27 -12.73 -0.53 15.38
C TYR A 27 -11.78 -1.20 14.37
N ILE A 28 -11.33 -2.43 14.64
CA ILE A 28 -10.48 -3.20 13.72
C ILE A 28 -11.25 -3.58 12.45
N VAL A 29 -12.53 -3.96 12.55
CA VAL A 29 -13.35 -4.30 11.38
C VAL A 29 -13.62 -3.08 10.51
N LEU A 30 -13.90 -1.92 11.12
CA LEU A 30 -14.08 -0.67 10.40
C LEU A 30 -12.79 -0.24 9.71
N GLU A 31 -11.65 -0.36 10.38
CA GLU A 31 -10.35 -0.07 9.75
C GLU A 31 -10.03 -1.04 8.61
N GLY A 32 -10.24 -2.35 8.76
CA GLY A 32 -10.00 -3.31 7.68
C GLY A 32 -10.91 -3.13 6.46
N ARG A 33 -12.02 -2.38 6.58
CA ARG A 33 -12.92 -2.05 5.47
C ARG A 33 -12.60 -0.71 4.81
N GLU A 34 -12.25 0.31 5.61
CA GLU A 34 -11.96 1.67 5.14
C GLU A 34 -10.49 1.84 4.74
N PHE A 35 -9.60 1.18 5.46
CA PHE A 35 -8.19 1.05 5.18
C PHE A 35 -7.92 -0.39 4.76
N THR A 36 -8.31 -0.72 3.53
CA THR A 36 -7.50 -1.67 2.76
C THR A 36 -6.15 -0.97 2.54
N PHE A 37 -5.30 -0.96 3.57
CA PHE A 37 -3.87 -0.86 3.38
C PHE A 37 -3.51 -2.17 2.68
N GLU A 38 -3.79 -2.22 1.37
CA GLU A 38 -2.89 -2.93 0.48
C GLU A 38 -1.53 -2.34 0.89
N GLU A 39 -0.68 -3.13 1.55
CA GLU A 39 0.75 -2.95 1.37
C GLU A 39 0.91 -3.10 -0.15
N ASP A 40 0.64 -2.01 -0.86
CA ASP A 40 0.60 -1.93 -2.30
C ASP A 40 2.09 -1.86 -2.64
N ASP A 41 2.72 -3.02 -2.47
CA ASP A 41 4.13 -3.24 -2.60
C ASP A 41 4.34 -3.26 -4.10
N PHE A 42 4.60 -2.08 -4.65
CA PHE A 42 4.74 -1.91 -6.08
C PHE A 42 6.17 -2.25 -6.48
N HIS A 43 6.33 -3.06 -7.51
CA HIS A 43 7.56 -3.04 -8.27
C HIS A 43 7.59 -1.74 -9.08
N THR A 44 8.62 -0.92 -8.88
CA THR A 44 8.82 0.32 -9.63
C THR A 44 9.96 0.14 -10.62
N SER A 45 9.82 0.72 -11.80
CA SER A 45 10.84 0.67 -12.86
C SER A 45 10.83 1.96 -13.66
N ILE A 46 12.01 2.38 -14.12
CA ILE A 46 12.20 3.63 -14.87
C ILE A 46 12.51 3.27 -16.32
N ALA A 47 11.86 3.93 -17.27
CA ALA A 47 12.20 3.85 -18.69
C ALA A 47 12.81 5.16 -19.17
N GLN A 48 13.94 5.07 -19.86
CA GLN A 48 14.61 6.23 -20.46
C GLN A 48 14.33 6.36 -21.97
N ASN A 49 13.80 5.30 -22.58
CA ASN A 49 13.46 5.28 -24.01
C ASN A 49 12.12 4.57 -24.28
N THR A 50 11.57 4.80 -25.47
CA THR A 50 10.28 4.22 -25.89
C THR A 50 10.30 2.69 -25.90
N LYS A 51 11.45 2.07 -26.19
CA LYS A 51 11.58 0.61 -26.27
C LYS A 51 11.46 -0.04 -24.89
N GLU A 52 12.05 0.57 -23.86
CA GLU A 52 11.91 0.16 -22.46
C GLU A 52 10.48 0.36 -21.95
N ALA A 53 9.87 1.48 -22.30
CA ALA A 53 8.47 1.76 -21.95
C ALA A 53 7.53 0.68 -22.52
N CYS A 54 7.69 0.30 -23.79
CA CYS A 54 6.92 -0.78 -24.40
C CYS A 54 7.11 -2.11 -23.65
N ARG A 55 8.35 -2.50 -23.32
CA ARG A 55 8.64 -3.74 -22.58
C ARG A 55 8.01 -3.77 -21.19
N LEU A 56 8.01 -2.64 -20.48
CA LEU A 56 7.40 -2.53 -19.16
C LEU A 56 5.88 -2.64 -19.24
N ILE A 57 5.25 -2.02 -20.24
CA ILE A 57 3.81 -2.15 -20.49
C ILE A 57 3.45 -3.61 -20.82
N GLU A 58 4.20 -4.26 -21.71
CA GLU A 58 4.01 -5.68 -22.05
C GLU A 58 4.18 -6.61 -20.82
N SER A 59 5.06 -6.24 -19.89
CA SER A 59 5.28 -6.96 -18.63
C SER A 59 4.19 -6.71 -17.57
N GLY A 60 3.20 -5.87 -17.88
CA GLY A 60 2.06 -5.54 -17.02
C GLY A 60 2.28 -4.37 -16.07
N PHE A 61 3.28 -3.53 -16.32
CA PHE A 61 3.43 -2.28 -15.57
C PHE A 61 2.48 -1.21 -16.10
N LYS A 62 2.02 -0.36 -15.19
CA LYS A 62 1.21 0.82 -15.47
C LYS A 62 2.08 2.07 -15.40
N PHE A 63 1.86 2.99 -16.35
CA PHE A 63 2.48 4.30 -16.32
C PHE A 63 1.90 5.13 -15.18
N VAL A 64 2.77 5.78 -14.39
CA VAL A 64 2.36 6.57 -13.21
C VAL A 64 2.47 8.06 -13.51
N THR A 65 3.68 8.52 -13.78
CA THR A 65 3.99 9.90 -14.17
C THR A 65 5.39 9.93 -14.80
N GLY A 66 5.67 10.95 -15.58
CA GLY A 66 6.89 10.99 -16.36
C GLY A 66 7.22 12.39 -16.83
N GLU A 67 7.88 13.13 -15.95
CA GLU A 67 8.81 14.20 -16.27
C GLU A 67 9.49 14.61 -14.95
N TYR A 68 10.68 14.06 -14.72
CA TYR A 68 11.61 14.51 -13.68
C TYR A 68 12.80 15.19 -14.38
N ASP A 69 13.65 15.89 -13.62
CA ASP A 69 14.85 16.58 -14.15
C ASP A 69 15.77 15.67 -15.01
N ASP A 70 15.67 14.34 -14.86
CA ASP A 70 16.44 13.34 -15.59
C ASP A 70 15.75 12.81 -16.88
N GLY A 71 14.53 13.26 -17.18
CA GLY A 71 13.75 12.84 -18.36
C GLY A 71 13.21 11.40 -18.30
N GLY A 72 13.33 10.70 -17.17
CA GLY A 72 12.86 9.33 -16.99
C GLY A 72 11.35 9.23 -16.78
N LYS A 73 10.73 8.13 -17.26
CA LYS A 73 9.31 7.82 -17.03
C LYS A 73 9.16 6.69 -16.02
N ILE A 74 8.31 6.86 -15.01
CA ILE A 74 8.11 5.87 -13.95
C ILE A 74 6.91 4.97 -14.26
N PHE A 75 7.14 3.67 -14.06
CA PHE A 75 6.18 2.60 -14.21
C PHE A 75 6.05 1.83 -12.89
N GLN A 76 4.83 1.42 -12.54
CA GLN A 76 4.57 0.59 -11.36
C GLN A 76 3.79 -0.66 -11.73
N LYS A 77 4.07 -1.77 -11.04
CA LYS A 77 3.28 -3.00 -11.11
C LYS A 77 2.98 -3.46 -9.70
N ARG A 78 1.72 -3.81 -9.42
CA ARG A 78 1.34 -4.43 -8.14
C ARG A 78 2.07 -5.76 -7.97
N LYS A 79 2.62 -6.03 -6.79
CA LYS A 79 3.13 -7.37 -6.45
C LYS A 79 2.00 -8.40 -6.42
#